data_AF-A0A4R3K8B3-F1
#
_entry.id   AF-A0A4R3K8B3-F1
#
_cell.length_a   1.000
_cell.length_b   1.000
_cell.length_c   1.000
_cell.angle_alpha   90.00
_cell.angle_beta   90.00
_cell.angle_gamma   90.00
#
_symmetry.space_group_name_H-M   'P 1'
#
loop_
_entity.id
_entity.type
_entity.pdbx_description
1 polymer ?
#
loop_
_entity_poly.entity_id
_entity_poly.type
_entity_poly.pdbx_seq_one_letter_code
_entity_poly.pdbx_strand_id
1 'polypeptide(L)'
;MQRFIGSLLIITATTGAGMVYGVELQRYLEKLLYIRHIVYMLKGEMEYSNVPLGEIFGRVAVRVKNPYRTWLKSMEWQIENREEDEFAKIWIRAVDKNLSELHLKSAHSIQLKELGTFLGQLDGKTSSRTMQLYINRLELEIEKVREGMSSKKRIGSCLGVMGGVFLVVILI
;
A
#
# COMPACT_ATOMS: atom_id res chain seq x y z
N MET A 1 16.58 -17.35 -42.07
CA MET A 1 15.40 -16.55 -41.61
C MET A 1 14.87 -16.97 -40.25
N GLN A 2 14.59 -18.27 -40.00
CA GLN A 2 14.00 -18.74 -38.72
C GLN A 2 14.79 -18.34 -37.46
N ARG A 3 16.12 -18.27 -37.57
CA ARG A 3 17.02 -17.92 -36.45
C ARG A 3 16.91 -16.47 -35.98
N PHE A 4 16.60 -15.53 -36.87
CA PHE A 4 16.39 -14.11 -36.54
C PHE A 4 15.03 -13.85 -35.87
N ILE A 5 14.02 -14.63 -36.27
CA ILE A 5 12.67 -14.52 -35.69
C ILE A 5 12.65 -15.06 -34.26
N GLY A 6 13.38 -16.17 -34.00
CA GLY A 6 13.51 -16.74 -32.65
C GLY A 6 14.23 -15.82 -31.67
N SER A 7 15.31 -15.17 -32.08
CA SER A 7 16.06 -14.23 -31.22
C SER A 7 15.26 -12.96 -30.91
N LEU A 8 14.51 -12.42 -31.88
CA LEU A 8 13.61 -11.27 -31.65
C LEU A 8 12.47 -11.62 -30.66
N LEU A 9 11.89 -12.82 -30.76
CA LEU A 9 10.85 -13.31 -29.85
C LEU A 9 11.36 -13.45 -28.41
N ILE A 10 12.58 -13.94 -28.21
CA ILE A 10 13.16 -14.13 -26.87
C ILE A 10 13.46 -12.78 -26.20
N ILE A 11 14.03 -11.81 -26.93
CA ILE A 11 14.32 -10.47 -26.41
C ILE A 11 13.02 -9.75 -26.02
N THR A 12 11.98 -9.83 -26.85
CA THR A 12 10.67 -9.22 -26.55
C THR A 12 9.97 -9.91 -25.37
N ALA A 13 10.04 -11.23 -25.25
CA ALA A 13 9.46 -11.96 -24.12
C ALA A 13 10.13 -11.63 -22.78
N THR A 14 11.47 -11.59 -22.75
CA THR A 14 12.24 -11.25 -21.53
C THR A 14 12.08 -9.78 -21.13
N THR A 15 12.05 -8.87 -22.11
CA THR A 15 11.80 -7.43 -21.86
C THR A 15 10.37 -7.20 -21.35
N GLY A 16 9.39 -7.90 -21.93
CA GLY A 16 7.97 -7.83 -21.54
C GLY A 16 7.73 -8.31 -20.10
N ALA A 17 8.35 -9.43 -19.70
CA ALA A 17 8.24 -9.93 -18.33
C ALA A 17 8.81 -8.95 -17.28
N GLY A 18 9.93 -8.29 -17.59
CA GLY A 18 10.52 -7.25 -16.74
C GLY A 18 9.64 -6.01 -16.58
N MET A 19 8.95 -5.58 -17.66
CA MET A 19 8.00 -4.45 -17.60
C MET A 19 6.76 -4.77 -16.75
N VAL A 20 6.15 -5.93 -16.94
CA VAL A 20 4.94 -6.33 -16.20
C VAL A 20 5.20 -6.37 -14.70
N TYR A 21 6.34 -6.94 -14.30
CA TYR A 21 6.74 -7.00 -12.90
C TYR A 21 7.00 -5.60 -12.30
N GLY A 22 7.60 -4.69 -13.08
CA GLY A 22 7.79 -3.29 -12.67
C GLY A 22 6.47 -2.56 -12.46
N VAL A 23 5.47 -2.80 -13.32
CA VAL A 23 4.14 -2.19 -13.21
C VAL A 23 3.40 -2.68 -11.96
N GLU A 24 3.46 -3.97 -11.64
CA GLU A 24 2.80 -4.50 -10.44
C GLU A 24 3.40 -3.92 -9.15
N LEU A 25 4.73 -3.84 -9.07
CA LEU A 25 5.43 -3.18 -7.96
C LEU A 25 5.08 -1.70 -7.83
N GLN A 26 4.99 -0.99 -8.96
CA GLN A 26 4.58 0.42 -8.96
C GLN A 26 3.15 0.59 -8.45
N ARG A 27 2.20 -0.24 -8.91
CA ARG A 27 0.82 -0.24 -8.39
C ARG A 27 0.80 -0.52 -6.89
N TYR A 28 1.62 -1.45 -6.41
CA TYR A 28 1.72 -1.73 -4.98
C TYR A 28 2.27 -0.54 -4.19
N LEU A 29 3.29 0.13 -4.70
CA LEU A 29 3.83 1.37 -4.11
C LEU A 29 2.76 2.46 -4.02
N GLU A 30 1.96 2.65 -5.07
CA GLU A 30 0.86 3.61 -5.10
C GLU A 30 -0.18 3.32 -3.99
N LYS A 31 -0.49 2.05 -3.72
CA LYS A 31 -1.38 1.66 -2.61
C LYS A 31 -0.83 2.14 -1.26
N LEU A 32 0.47 1.95 -1.00
CA LEU A 32 1.10 2.37 0.26
C LEU A 32 1.17 3.89 0.39
N LEU A 33 1.53 4.58 -0.69
CA LEU A 33 1.53 6.04 -0.74
C LEU A 33 0.15 6.61 -0.46
N TYR A 34 -0.90 5.96 -0.97
CA TYR A 34 -2.27 6.39 -0.74
C TYR A 34 -2.72 6.14 0.71
N ILE A 35 -2.37 4.99 1.32
CA ILE A 35 -2.59 4.74 2.76
C ILE A 35 -1.89 5.81 3.60
N ARG A 36 -0.62 6.12 3.29
CA ARG A 36 0.13 7.18 3.97
C ARG A 36 -0.60 8.52 3.88
N HIS A 37 -1.07 8.90 2.70
CA HIS A 37 -1.84 10.12 2.49
C HIS A 37 -3.12 10.17 3.33
N ILE A 38 -3.85 9.05 3.43
CA ILE A 38 -5.05 8.96 4.27
C ILE A 38 -4.71 9.15 5.76
N VAL A 39 -3.66 8.49 6.25
CA VAL A 39 -3.25 8.62 7.65
C VAL A 39 -2.81 10.06 7.97
N TYR A 40 -2.13 10.74 7.03
CA TYR A 40 -1.85 12.18 7.17
C TYR A 40 -3.11 13.03 7.28
N MET A 41 -4.13 12.77 6.44
CA MET A 41 -5.40 13.50 6.51
C MET A 41 -6.11 13.28 7.85
N LEU A 42 -6.17 12.02 8.31
CA LEU A 42 -6.76 11.69 9.61
C LEU A 42 -6.03 12.38 10.76
N LYS A 43 -4.69 12.32 10.75
CA LYS A 43 -3.85 13.02 11.74
C LYS A 43 -4.13 14.52 11.76
N GLY A 44 -4.19 15.15 10.59
CA GLY A 44 -4.49 16.57 10.47
C GLY A 44 -5.85 16.91 11.07
N GLU A 45 -6.91 16.19 10.68
CA GLU A 45 -8.25 16.41 11.24
C GLU A 45 -8.28 16.19 12.76
N MET A 46 -7.55 15.18 13.30
CA MET A 46 -7.45 14.96 14.75
C MET A 46 -6.68 16.06 15.50
N GLU A 47 -5.71 16.71 14.86
CA GLU A 47 -4.93 17.79 15.47
C GLU A 47 -5.65 19.14 15.44
N TYR A 48 -6.39 19.42 14.35
CA TYR A 48 -7.02 20.72 14.14
C TYR A 48 -8.48 20.77 14.59
N SER A 49 -9.16 19.64 14.75
CA SER A 49 -10.58 19.60 15.08
C SER A 49 -10.83 18.86 16.38
N ASN A 50 -11.63 19.48 17.26
CA ASN A 50 -12.01 18.90 18.55
C ASN A 50 -13.33 18.13 18.43
N VAL A 51 -13.53 17.44 17.30
CA VAL A 51 -14.77 16.69 17.01
C VAL A 51 -14.60 15.20 17.29
N PRO A 52 -15.69 14.44 17.45
CA PRO A 52 -15.63 13.00 17.64
C PRO A 52 -14.93 12.27 16.48
N LEU A 53 -14.23 11.17 16.80
CA LEU A 53 -13.45 10.40 15.83
C LEU A 53 -14.29 9.86 14.64
N GLY A 54 -15.57 9.55 14.86
CA GLY A 54 -16.50 9.15 13.80
C GLY A 54 -16.64 10.23 12.71
N GLU A 55 -16.83 11.48 13.12
CA GLU A 55 -16.97 12.63 12.20
C GLU A 55 -15.67 12.88 11.40
N ILE A 56 -14.51 12.67 12.03
CA ILE A 56 -13.21 12.75 11.34
C ILE A 56 -13.13 11.72 10.21
N PHE A 57 -13.52 10.46 10.47
CA PHE A 57 -13.56 9.45 9.43
C PHE A 57 -14.54 9.83 8.32
N GLY A 58 -15.72 10.37 8.68
CA GLY A 58 -16.70 10.90 7.74
C GLY A 58 -16.13 11.97 6.81
N ARG A 59 -15.45 12.98 7.38
CA ARG A 59 -14.81 14.08 6.62
C ARG A 59 -13.74 13.57 5.66
N VAL A 60 -12.87 12.68 6.11
CA VAL A 60 -11.81 12.12 5.26
C VAL A 60 -12.38 11.17 4.20
N ALA A 61 -13.44 10.41 4.51
CA ALA A 61 -14.07 9.48 3.58
C ALA A 61 -14.55 10.16 2.28
N VAL A 62 -15.08 11.39 2.38
CA VAL A 62 -15.58 12.12 1.20
C VAL A 62 -14.45 12.51 0.25
N ARG A 63 -13.21 12.67 0.76
CA ARG A 63 -12.02 13.12 0.01
C ARG A 63 -11.20 11.98 -0.61
N VAL A 64 -11.54 10.72 -0.34
CA VAL A 64 -10.75 9.56 -0.79
C VAL A 64 -11.51 8.68 -1.80
N LYS A 65 -10.78 7.90 -2.60
CA LYS A 65 -11.36 6.94 -3.56
C LYS A 65 -11.73 5.61 -2.91
N ASN A 66 -12.53 4.79 -3.60
CA ASN A 66 -12.74 3.39 -3.22
C ASN A 66 -11.44 2.57 -3.38
N PRO A 67 -11.19 1.56 -2.53
CA PRO A 67 -12.03 1.08 -1.41
C PRO A 67 -11.89 1.86 -0.10
N TYR A 68 -10.94 2.79 -0.02
CA TYR A 68 -10.62 3.54 1.20
C TYR A 68 -11.80 4.36 1.72
N ARG A 69 -12.63 4.90 0.82
CA ARG A 69 -13.87 5.58 1.17
C ARG A 69 -14.82 4.66 1.93
N THR A 70 -15.06 3.46 1.41
CA THR A 70 -15.93 2.46 2.06
C THR A 70 -15.40 2.07 3.43
N TRP A 71 -14.08 1.88 3.53
CA TRP A 71 -13.42 1.62 4.82
C TRP A 71 -13.68 2.73 5.85
N LEU A 72 -13.46 3.99 5.48
CA LEU A 72 -13.67 5.12 6.40
C LEU A 72 -15.14 5.37 6.73
N LYS A 73 -16.06 5.20 5.75
CA LYS A 73 -17.52 5.26 6.01
C LYS A 73 -17.99 4.14 6.94
N SER A 74 -17.41 2.94 6.81
CA SER A 74 -17.68 1.84 7.73
C SER A 74 -17.22 2.16 9.15
N MET A 75 -16.12 2.90 9.30
CA MET A 75 -15.64 3.35 10.62
C MET A 75 -16.55 4.41 11.23
N GLU A 76 -16.92 5.45 10.46
CA GLU A 76 -17.89 6.48 10.88
C GLU A 76 -19.18 5.84 11.41
N TRP A 77 -19.80 4.96 10.60
CA TRP A 77 -21.06 4.31 10.95
C TRP A 77 -20.97 3.45 12.22
N GLN A 78 -19.95 2.59 12.36
CA GLN A 78 -19.81 1.72 13.53
C GLN A 78 -19.57 2.52 14.83
N ILE A 79 -18.85 3.63 14.75
CA ILE A 79 -18.58 4.49 15.92
C ILE A 79 -19.82 5.28 16.32
N GLU A 80 -20.56 5.84 15.35
CA GLU A 80 -21.79 6.60 15.61
C GLU A 80 -22.90 5.72 16.18
N ASN A 81 -23.02 4.48 15.69
CA ASN A 81 -23.97 3.50 16.18
C ASN A 81 -23.58 2.88 17.53
N ARG A 82 -22.47 3.32 18.15
CA ARG A 82 -21.96 2.85 19.44
C ARG A 82 -21.93 1.32 19.52
N GLU A 83 -21.32 0.68 18.53
CA GLU A 83 -21.07 -0.76 18.62
C GLU A 83 -20.39 -1.06 19.97
N GLU A 84 -20.88 -2.05 20.72
CA GLU A 84 -20.38 -2.39 22.08
C GLU A 84 -18.93 -2.91 22.07
N ASP A 85 -18.36 -3.13 20.87
CA ASP A 85 -17.00 -3.59 20.67
C ASP A 85 -15.95 -2.51 20.92
N GLU A 86 -14.80 -2.95 21.41
CA GLU A 86 -13.61 -2.11 21.52
C GLU A 86 -13.20 -1.55 20.15
N PHE A 87 -12.88 -0.25 20.09
CA PHE A 87 -12.50 0.45 18.86
C PHE A 87 -11.46 -0.32 18.02
N ALA A 88 -10.47 -0.93 18.67
CA ALA A 88 -9.44 -1.75 18.02
C ALA A 88 -10.04 -2.91 17.20
N LYS A 89 -11.06 -3.59 17.74
CA LYS A 89 -11.74 -4.71 17.04
C LYS A 89 -12.54 -4.21 15.85
N ILE A 90 -13.25 -3.08 16.01
CA ILE A 90 -14.00 -2.43 14.92
C ILE A 90 -13.04 -2.08 13.78
N TRP A 91 -11.90 -1.47 14.09
CA TRP A 91 -10.86 -1.12 13.14
C TRP A 91 -10.32 -2.34 12.38
N ILE A 92 -9.93 -3.39 13.10
CA ILE A 92 -9.37 -4.61 12.50
C ILE A 92 -10.38 -5.24 11.54
N ARG A 93 -11.64 -5.41 11.98
CA ARG A 93 -12.73 -5.94 11.15
C ARG A 93 -12.94 -5.09 9.89
N ALA A 94 -12.92 -3.76 10.03
CA ALA A 94 -13.10 -2.84 8.92
C ALA A 94 -11.95 -2.90 7.91
N VAL A 95 -10.71 -3.04 8.37
CA VAL A 95 -9.53 -3.23 7.50
C VAL A 95 -9.65 -4.55 6.74
N ASP A 96 -9.95 -5.65 7.42
CA ASP A 96 -10.06 -6.96 6.79
C ASP A 96 -11.20 -7.04 5.78
N LYS A 97 -12.36 -6.47 6.11
CA LYS A 97 -13.51 -6.48 5.22
C LYS A 97 -13.30 -5.58 4.00
N ASN A 98 -12.94 -4.32 4.23
CA ASN A 98 -13.01 -3.29 3.19
C ASN A 98 -11.71 -3.14 2.40
N LEU A 99 -10.56 -3.53 2.96
CA LEU A 99 -9.25 -3.37 2.30
C LEU A 99 -8.67 -4.72 1.81
N SER A 100 -9.43 -5.81 1.89
CA SER A 100 -9.03 -7.14 1.39
C SER A 100 -8.64 -7.12 -0.10
N GLU A 101 -9.39 -6.38 -0.92
CA GLU A 101 -9.14 -6.22 -2.36
C GLU A 101 -7.81 -5.52 -2.70
N LEU A 102 -7.20 -4.80 -1.74
CA LEU A 102 -5.89 -4.19 -1.95
C LEU A 102 -4.76 -5.23 -1.98
N HIS A 103 -5.00 -6.45 -1.48
CA HIS A 103 -3.99 -7.52 -1.38
C HIS A 103 -2.68 -7.00 -0.76
N LEU A 104 -2.80 -6.31 0.38
CA LEU A 104 -1.63 -5.83 1.12
C LEU A 104 -0.79 -7.02 1.58
N LYS A 105 0.53 -6.88 1.54
CA LYS A 105 1.44 -7.84 2.18
C LYS A 105 1.11 -7.95 3.66
N SER A 106 1.27 -9.14 4.23
CA SER A 106 0.97 -9.44 5.64
C SER A 106 1.57 -8.40 6.59
N ALA A 107 2.85 -8.06 6.43
CA ALA A 107 3.53 -7.05 7.24
C ALA A 107 2.82 -5.69 7.23
N HIS A 108 2.38 -5.21 6.05
CA HIS A 108 1.76 -3.89 5.93
C HIS A 108 0.31 -3.91 6.43
N SER A 109 -0.39 -5.03 6.24
CA SER A 109 -1.73 -5.25 6.81
C SER A 109 -1.69 -5.27 8.33
N ILE A 110 -0.74 -5.99 8.94
CA ILE A 110 -0.54 -6.05 10.39
C ILE A 110 -0.23 -4.65 10.94
N GLN A 111 0.71 -3.92 10.33
CA GLN A 111 1.03 -2.55 10.76
C GLN A 111 -0.20 -1.63 10.71
N LEU A 112 -1.03 -1.74 9.67
CA LEU A 112 -2.25 -0.93 9.55
C LEU A 112 -3.29 -1.32 10.61
N LYS A 113 -3.39 -2.60 10.97
CA LYS A 113 -4.27 -3.09 12.04
C LYS A 113 -3.82 -2.61 13.42
N GLU A 114 -2.52 -2.67 13.70
CA GLU A 114 -1.92 -2.20 14.95
C GLU A 114 -2.20 -0.72 15.20
N LEU A 115 -2.25 0.10 14.14
CA LEU A 115 -2.61 1.51 14.25
C LEU A 115 -3.95 1.72 14.99
N GLY A 116 -4.96 0.90 14.70
CA GLY A 116 -6.28 0.99 15.34
C GLY A 116 -6.24 0.76 16.85
N THR A 117 -5.39 -0.16 17.31
CA THR A 117 -5.21 -0.43 18.74
C THR A 117 -4.72 0.79 19.50
N PHE A 118 -3.82 1.57 18.89
CA PHE A 118 -3.28 2.77 19.52
C PHE A 118 -4.21 3.98 19.41
N LEU A 119 -4.98 4.09 18.32
CA LEU A 119 -5.97 5.16 18.14
C LEU A 119 -7.16 5.05 19.11
N GLY A 120 -7.48 3.84 19.57
CA GLY A 120 -8.50 3.63 20.61
C GLY A 120 -8.08 4.13 22.00
N GLN A 121 -6.83 4.50 22.21
CA GLN A 121 -6.33 4.99 23.50
C GLN A 121 -6.56 6.51 23.61
N LEU A 122 -7.42 6.89 24.56
CA LEU A 122 -8.12 8.19 24.76
C LEU A 122 -7.27 9.48 24.91
N ASP A 123 -5.97 9.46 24.65
CA ASP A 123 -5.14 10.67 24.72
C ASP A 123 -4.79 11.16 23.31
N GLY A 124 -5.33 12.32 22.92
CA GLY A 124 -5.12 12.93 21.62
C GLY A 124 -3.65 13.20 21.29
N LYS A 125 -2.81 13.52 22.29
CA LYS A 125 -1.35 13.68 22.08
C LYS A 125 -0.67 12.35 21.78
N THR A 126 -1.08 11.30 22.48
CA THR A 126 -0.57 9.94 22.28
C THR A 126 -1.02 9.37 20.93
N SER A 127 -2.27 9.65 20.52
CA SER A 127 -2.80 9.29 19.20
C SER A 127 -2.02 9.95 18.05
N SER A 128 -1.78 11.27 18.11
CA SER A 128 -1.01 11.98 17.08
C SER A 128 0.42 11.45 16.97
N ARG A 129 1.11 11.26 18.11
CA ARG A 129 2.47 10.68 18.12
C ARG A 129 2.48 9.28 17.50
N THR A 130 1.47 8.46 17.77
CA THR A 130 1.40 7.10 17.24
C THR A 130 1.13 7.08 15.74
N MET A 131 0.24 7.95 15.24
CA MET A 131 0.07 8.14 13.79
C MET A 131 1.38 8.57 13.13
N GLN A 132 2.14 9.48 13.75
CA GLN A 132 3.44 9.90 13.22
C GLN A 132 4.45 8.74 13.18
N LEU A 133 4.50 7.89 14.22
CA LEU A 133 5.35 6.70 14.23
C LEU A 133 4.94 5.71 13.13
N TYR A 134 3.64 5.49 12.92
CA TYR A 134 3.14 4.67 11.83
C TYR A 134 3.55 5.22 10.46
N ILE A 135 3.38 6.52 10.25
CA ILE A 135 3.78 7.20 9.01
C ILE A 135 5.27 6.99 8.75
N ASN A 136 6.13 7.25 9.75
CA ASN A 136 7.58 7.09 9.62
C ASN A 136 7.97 5.63 9.28
N ARG A 137 7.33 4.64 9.92
CA ARG A 137 7.55 3.22 9.60
C ARG A 137 7.11 2.88 8.18
N LEU A 138 5.95 3.38 7.76
CA LEU A 138 5.43 3.18 6.42
C LEU A 138 6.34 3.82 5.36
N GLU A 139 6.95 4.97 5.65
CA GLU A 139 7.94 5.62 4.77
C GLU A 139 9.20 4.77 4.59
N LEU A 140 9.71 4.16 5.67
CA LEU A 140 10.83 3.22 5.56
C LEU A 140 10.48 2.01 4.69
N GLU A 141 9.27 1.46 4.83
CA GLU A 141 8.82 0.36 3.98
C GLU A 141 8.62 0.78 2.51
N ILE A 142 8.09 1.98 2.28
CA ILE A 142 7.98 2.59 0.95
C ILE A 142 9.36 2.71 0.30
N GLU A 143 10.37 3.14 1.05
CA GLU A 143 11.74 3.26 0.53
C GLU A 143 12.34 1.89 0.21
N LYS A 144 12.16 0.89 1.08
CA LYS A 144 12.57 -0.50 0.78
C LYS A 144 11.92 -1.04 -0.50
N VAL A 145 10.64 -0.73 -0.73
CA VAL A 145 9.95 -1.11 -1.98
C VAL A 145 10.56 -0.38 -3.17
N ARG A 146 10.90 0.90 -3.05
CA ARG A 146 11.57 1.70 -4.10
C ARG A 146 12.97 1.19 -4.44
N GLU A 147 13.79 0.93 -3.43
CA GLU A 147 15.12 0.32 -3.59
C GLU A 147 15.03 -1.08 -4.20
N GLY A 148 14.05 -1.87 -3.76
CA GLY A 148 13.74 -3.17 -4.35
C GLY A 148 13.39 -3.06 -5.84
N MET A 149 12.67 -2.02 -6.27
CA MET A 149 12.38 -1.76 -7.68
C MET A 149 13.63 -1.34 -8.47
N SER A 150 14.47 -0.46 -7.92
CA SER A 150 15.68 0.01 -8.63
C SER A 150 16.68 -1.13 -8.83
N SER A 151 16.90 -1.94 -7.78
CA SER A 151 17.76 -3.13 -7.82
C SER A 151 17.24 -4.18 -8.80
N LYS A 152 15.93 -4.50 -8.74
CA LYS A 152 15.32 -5.49 -9.64
C LYS A 152 15.22 -5.01 -11.10
N LYS A 153 15.02 -3.72 -11.35
CA LYS A 153 15.06 -3.16 -12.70
C LYS A 153 16.46 -3.29 -13.31
N ARG A 154 17.50 -3.05 -12.51
CA ARG A 154 18.90 -3.22 -12.94
C ARG A 154 19.23 -4.68 -13.23
N ILE A 155 18.86 -5.59 -12.33
CA ILE A 155 19.10 -7.04 -12.49
C ILE A 155 18.29 -7.61 -13.64
N GLY A 156 17.00 -7.27 -13.77
CA GLY A 156 16.14 -7.72 -14.85
C GLY A 156 16.62 -7.23 -16.23
N SER A 157 17.12 -6.00 -16.32
CA SER A 157 17.74 -5.50 -17.54
C SER A 157 19.04 -6.26 -17.88
N CYS A 158 19.90 -6.53 -16.89
CA CYS A 158 21.14 -7.28 -17.13
C CYS A 158 20.87 -8.74 -17.50
N LEU A 159 19.96 -9.43 -16.80
CA LEU A 159 19.58 -10.82 -17.09
C LEU A 159 18.86 -10.94 -18.43
N GLY A 160 18.01 -9.98 -18.81
CA GLY A 160 17.37 -9.97 -20.12
C GLY A 160 18.37 -9.81 -21.26
N VAL A 161 19.34 -8.89 -21.10
CA VAL A 161 20.41 -8.70 -22.10
C VAL A 161 21.35 -9.90 -22.15
N MET A 162 21.83 -10.40 -21.01
CA MET A 162 22.73 -11.56 -20.96
C MET A 162 22.04 -12.85 -21.42
N GLY A 163 20.78 -13.08 -21.03
CA GLY A 163 19.99 -14.23 -21.47
C GLY A 163 19.66 -14.17 -22.96
N GLY A 164 19.36 -12.98 -23.49
CA GLY A 164 19.19 -12.75 -24.92
C GLY A 164 20.47 -13.03 -25.71
N VAL A 165 21.61 -12.53 -25.25
CA VAL A 165 22.93 -12.79 -25.87
C VAL A 165 23.29 -14.27 -25.80
N PHE A 166 23.09 -14.93 -24.66
CA PHE A 166 23.37 -16.36 -24.48
C PHE A 166 22.55 -17.24 -25.44
N LEU A 167 21.25 -16.95 -25.58
CA LEU A 167 20.39 -17.67 -26.51
C LEU A 167 20.73 -17.39 -27.98
N VAL A 168 21.16 -16.16 -28.32
CA VAL A 168 21.68 -15.85 -29.66
C VAL A 168 22.94 -16.67 -29.97
N VAL A 169 23.87 -16.80 -29.02
CA VAL A 169 25.10 -17.57 -29.20
C VAL A 169 24.83 -19.07 -29.36
N ILE A 170 23.85 -19.64 -28.65
CA ILE A 170 23.46 -21.06 -28.79
C ILE A 170 22.76 -21.34 -30.13
N LEU A 171 22.05 -20.36 -30.68
CA LEU A 171 21.18 -20.53 -31.84
C LEU A 171 21.90 -20.25 -33.18
N ILE A 172 23.11 -19.69 -33.13
CA ILE A 172 24.10 -19.64 -34.22
C ILE A 172 24.76 -21.01 -34.34
#